data_AF-A0A832H3B8-F1
#
_entry.id   AF-A0A832H3B8-F1
#
_cell.length_a   1.000
_cell.length_b   1.000
_cell.length_c   1.000
_cell.angle_alpha   90.00
_cell.angle_beta   90.00
_cell.angle_gamma   90.00
#
_symmetry.space_group_name_H-M   'P 1'
#
loop_
_entity.id
_entity.type
_entity.pdbx_description
1 polymer ?
#
loop_
_entity_poly.entity_id
_entity_poly.type
_entity_poly.pdbx_seq_one_letter_code
_entity_poly.pdbx_strand_id
1 'polypeptide(L)'
;MKQASTTGVALNQKIMLNGQPALAQVHPFSSALFGNSGQRGLVIAVLDLNQIEQKARRSLIASTLVLISGTTLLLLVLASLIQRLVLRPLRNLNNAVTFSTRTGVFSIPKGLPNHEIHFLAVTFDRVFKQIEAYDQLKTEMSQRKQVEAILRESEARERKRSQELEDTLRELKLTQVQLVQSEKMSSLGQLVAGVAHEINNPVNFIHGNLHYASQYTRDLLALVEHYQKEYSTPSIELQKRIADIELKFLQEDLPKLFTSMEVGAD
;
A
#
# COMPACT_ATOMS: atom_id res chain seq x y z
N MET A 1 -11.84 101.93 60.28
CA MET A 1 -10.97 101.77 61.48
C MET A 1 -10.94 103.00 62.39
N LYS A 2 -10.64 104.20 61.89
CA LYS A 2 -10.54 105.42 62.71
C LYS A 2 -11.80 105.70 63.55
N GLN A 3 -12.98 105.52 62.95
CA GLN A 3 -14.29 105.80 63.57
C GLN A 3 -14.64 104.87 64.74
N ALA A 4 -14.49 103.55 64.57
CA ALA A 4 -14.74 102.54 65.62
C ALA A 4 -13.78 102.68 66.82
N SER A 5 -12.55 103.15 66.56
CA SER A 5 -11.56 103.35 67.62
C SER A 5 -11.81 104.60 68.48
N THR A 6 -12.56 105.59 67.98
CA THR A 6 -12.96 106.78 68.73
C THR A 6 -14.25 106.59 69.53
N THR A 7 -15.21 105.81 69.03
CA THR A 7 -16.53 105.65 69.65
C THR A 7 -16.62 104.47 70.60
N GLY A 8 -15.68 103.52 70.54
CA GLY A 8 -15.73 102.29 71.34
C GLY A 8 -16.78 101.27 70.86
N VAL A 9 -17.44 101.52 69.73
CA VAL A 9 -18.51 100.67 69.18
C VAL A 9 -18.01 99.89 67.96
N ALA A 10 -18.34 98.59 67.89
CA ALA A 10 -17.96 97.73 66.78
C ALA A 10 -18.63 98.19 65.46
N LEU A 11 -17.87 98.21 64.36
CA LEU A 11 -18.36 98.61 63.04
C LEU A 11 -18.27 97.44 62.04
N ASN A 12 -19.37 97.16 61.35
CA ASN A 12 -19.47 96.09 60.35
C ASN A 12 -19.47 96.68 58.94
N GLN A 13 -18.53 96.28 58.08
CA GLN A 13 -18.45 96.73 56.69
C GLN A 13 -18.22 95.55 55.74
N LYS A 14 -18.97 95.48 54.63
CA LYS A 14 -18.71 94.50 53.57
C LYS A 14 -17.43 94.90 52.81
N ILE A 15 -16.53 93.95 52.63
CA ILE A 15 -15.27 94.08 51.90
C ILE A 15 -15.11 92.91 50.91
N MET A 16 -14.24 93.07 49.92
CA MET A 16 -13.87 91.99 49.01
C MET A 16 -12.45 91.53 49.35
N LEU A 17 -12.28 90.26 49.69
CA LEU A 17 -10.98 89.63 49.94
C LEU A 17 -10.72 88.60 48.85
N ASN A 18 -9.71 88.83 48.01
CA ASN A 18 -9.35 87.95 46.87
C ASN A 18 -10.54 87.59 45.96
N GLY A 19 -11.44 88.54 45.72
CA GLY A 19 -12.64 88.35 44.90
C GLY A 19 -13.79 87.59 45.58
N GLN A 20 -13.69 87.26 46.88
CA GLN A 20 -14.78 86.71 47.69
C GLN A 20 -15.39 87.80 48.60
N PRO A 21 -16.72 87.88 48.74
CA PRO A 21 -17.35 88.79 49.68
C PRO A 21 -17.05 88.37 51.13
N ALA A 22 -16.58 89.31 51.94
CA ALA A 22 -16.32 89.11 53.36
C ALA A 22 -16.89 90.27 54.18
N LEU A 23 -17.22 90.02 55.44
CA LEU A 23 -17.71 91.03 56.37
C LEU A 23 -16.60 91.38 57.35
N ALA A 24 -16.06 92.60 57.26
CA ALA A 24 -15.06 93.11 58.20
C ALA A 24 -15.75 93.68 59.44
N GLN A 25 -15.47 93.08 60.59
CA GLN A 25 -15.87 93.59 61.90
C GLN A 25 -14.68 94.27 62.56
N VAL A 26 -14.81 95.53 62.93
CA VAL A 26 -13.73 96.30 63.56
C VAL A 26 -14.05 96.49 65.05
N HIS A 27 -13.27 95.84 65.93
CA HIS A 27 -13.42 95.94 67.38
C HIS A 27 -12.32 96.82 68.01
N PRO A 28 -12.64 97.70 68.97
CA PRO A 28 -11.62 98.42 69.75
C PRO A 28 -10.91 97.47 70.73
N PHE A 29 -9.58 97.57 70.85
CA PHE A 29 -8.76 96.73 71.73
C PHE A 29 -7.79 97.57 72.58
N SER A 30 -7.68 97.25 73.87
CA SER A 30 -6.68 97.83 74.78
C SER A 30 -5.89 96.72 75.49
N SER A 31 -4.57 96.91 75.63
CA SER A 31 -3.67 95.97 76.30
C SER A 31 -2.68 96.72 77.18
N ALA A 32 -2.46 96.23 78.40
CA ALA A 32 -1.48 96.79 79.33
C ALA A 32 -0.03 96.35 79.04
N LEU A 33 0.17 95.32 78.18
CA LEU A 33 1.49 94.77 77.82
C LEU A 33 2.30 95.69 76.90
N PHE A 34 1.64 96.61 76.20
CA PHE A 34 2.26 97.51 75.24
C PHE A 34 1.93 98.94 75.65
N GLY A 35 2.84 99.57 76.40
CA GLY A 35 2.66 100.81 77.18
C GLY A 35 2.40 102.11 76.40
N ASN A 36 1.48 102.11 75.44
CA ASN A 36 0.89 103.32 74.88
C ASN A 36 -0.59 103.08 74.55
N SER A 37 -1.47 103.88 75.18
CA SER A 37 -2.94 103.94 75.05
C SER A 37 -3.39 104.52 73.69
N GLY A 38 -2.84 103.98 72.61
CA GLY A 38 -3.17 104.37 71.25
C GLY A 38 -4.30 103.52 70.68
N GLN A 39 -5.35 104.20 70.24
CA GLN A 39 -6.45 103.75 69.36
C GLN A 39 -6.05 102.61 68.41
N ARG A 40 -6.33 101.37 68.79
CA ARG A 40 -6.08 100.16 67.99
C ARG A 40 -7.38 99.40 67.80
N GLY A 41 -7.69 99.09 66.55
CA GLY A 41 -8.83 98.27 66.18
C GLY A 41 -8.35 96.90 65.69
N LEU A 42 -8.99 95.83 66.13
CA LEU A 42 -8.87 94.49 65.54
C LEU A 42 -9.88 94.42 64.38
N VAL A 43 -9.43 94.14 63.16
CA VAL A 43 -10.33 93.81 62.05
C VAL A 43 -10.42 92.29 61.93
N ILE A 44 -11.61 91.76 62.11
CA ILE A 44 -11.93 90.35 61.86
C ILE A 44 -12.68 90.30 60.55
N ALA A 45 -12.12 89.66 59.53
CA ALA A 45 -12.83 89.37 58.30
C ALA A 45 -13.57 88.04 58.44
N VAL A 46 -14.90 88.09 58.42
CA VAL A 46 -15.77 86.93 58.44
C VAL A 46 -16.11 86.55 57.00
N LEU A 47 -15.65 85.39 56.56
CA LEU A 47 -15.96 84.81 55.26
C LEU A 47 -17.16 83.87 55.39
N ASP A 48 -18.03 83.84 54.39
CA ASP A 48 -19.11 82.85 54.32
C ASP A 48 -18.52 81.51 53.89
N LEU A 49 -18.20 80.68 54.89
CA LEU A 49 -17.62 79.36 54.69
C LEU A 49 -18.53 78.47 53.84
N ASN A 50 -19.86 78.63 53.96
CA ASN A 50 -20.83 77.85 53.20
C ASN A 50 -20.75 78.15 51.69
N GLN A 51 -20.53 79.41 51.31
CA GLN A 51 -20.37 79.79 49.90
C GLN A 51 -19.06 79.26 49.30
N ILE A 52 -17.96 79.31 50.06
CA ILE A 52 -16.66 78.80 49.63
C ILE A 52 -16.71 77.27 49.48
N GLU A 53 -17.27 76.56 50.47
CA GLU A 53 -17.49 75.11 50.42
C GLU A 53 -18.40 74.72 49.25
N GLN A 54 -19.48 75.45 49.02
CA GLN A 54 -20.40 75.14 47.93
C GLN A 54 -19.74 75.32 46.55
N LYS A 55 -18.95 76.39 46.35
CA LYS A 55 -18.20 76.61 45.11
C LYS A 55 -17.12 75.55 44.89
N ALA A 56 -16.37 75.21 45.94
CA ALA A 56 -15.36 74.15 45.90
C ALA A 56 -16.00 72.79 45.57
N ARG A 57 -17.11 72.45 46.23
CA ARG A 57 -17.86 71.20 45.99
C ARG A 57 -18.39 71.13 44.56
N ARG A 58 -18.97 72.22 44.03
CA ARG A 58 -19.42 72.26 42.62
C ARG A 58 -18.26 72.06 41.64
N SER A 59 -17.12 72.71 41.87
CA SER A 59 -15.92 72.56 41.03
C SER A 59 -15.37 71.12 41.05
N LEU A 60 -15.29 70.52 42.25
CA LEU A 60 -14.85 69.13 42.41
C LEU A 60 -15.80 68.16 41.70
N ILE A 61 -17.11 68.28 41.92
CA ILE A 61 -18.11 67.44 41.25
C ILE A 61 -18.00 67.58 39.73
N ALA A 62 -17.94 68.80 39.21
CA ALA A 62 -17.81 69.04 37.78
C ALA A 62 -16.53 68.41 37.20
N SER A 63 -15.39 68.57 37.88
CA SER A 63 -14.12 67.99 37.45
C SER A 63 -14.15 66.46 37.45
N THR A 64 -14.73 65.85 38.48
CA THR A 64 -14.89 64.39 38.57
C THR A 64 -15.82 63.85 37.49
N LEU A 65 -16.92 64.56 37.18
CA LEU A 65 -17.83 64.17 36.09
C LEU A 65 -17.14 64.22 34.72
N VAL A 66 -16.34 65.26 34.48
CA VAL A 66 -15.54 65.36 33.24
C VAL A 66 -14.54 64.21 33.15
N LEU A 67 -13.85 63.86 34.24
CA LEU A 67 -12.93 62.72 34.25
C LEU A 67 -13.65 61.39 33.99
N ILE A 68 -14.78 61.14 34.64
CA ILE A 68 -15.56 59.91 34.45
C ILE A 68 -16.07 59.79 33.01
N SER A 69 -16.59 60.88 32.45
CA SER A 69 -17.06 60.87 31.06
C SER A 69 -15.91 60.64 30.06
N GLY A 70 -14.76 61.29 30.28
CA GLY A 70 -13.56 61.10 29.48
C GLY A 70 -13.01 59.67 29.54
N THR A 71 -12.91 59.08 30.74
CA THR A 71 -12.44 57.70 30.90
C THR A 71 -13.43 56.70 30.30
N THR A 72 -14.73 56.91 30.48
CA THR A 72 -15.77 56.06 29.88
C THR A 72 -15.70 56.10 28.36
N LEU A 73 -15.56 57.29 27.77
CA LEU A 73 -15.42 57.45 26.33
C LEU A 73 -14.15 56.75 25.81
N LEU A 74 -13.03 56.92 26.50
CA LEU A 74 -11.76 56.26 26.16
C LEU A 74 -11.87 54.74 26.20
N LEU A 75 -12.51 54.17 27.23
CA LEU A 75 -12.75 52.74 27.34
C LEU A 75 -13.64 52.22 26.21
N LEU A 76 -14.69 52.95 25.84
CA LEU A 76 -15.57 52.58 24.71
C LEU A 76 -14.81 52.59 23.37
N VAL A 77 -13.95 53.58 23.15
CA VAL A 77 -13.11 53.65 21.94
C VAL A 77 -12.11 52.50 21.90
N LEU A 78 -11.41 52.23 23.00
CA LEU A 78 -10.48 51.10 23.10
C LEU A 78 -11.19 49.76 22.89
N ALA A 79 -12.35 49.55 23.52
CA ALA A 79 -13.14 48.34 23.32
C ALA A 79 -13.56 48.16 21.85
N SER A 80 -13.99 49.24 21.19
CA SER A 80 -14.35 49.22 19.76
C SER A 80 -13.15 48.90 18.87
N LEU A 81 -11.97 49.45 19.18
CA LEU A 81 -10.72 49.16 18.45
C LEU A 81 -10.31 47.71 18.61
N ILE A 82 -10.28 47.18 19.84
CA ILE A 82 -9.95 45.77 20.11
C ILE A 82 -10.93 44.84 19.39
N GLN A 83 -12.24 45.16 19.43
CA GLN A 83 -13.27 44.37 18.78
C GLN A 83 -13.04 44.28 17.25
N ARG A 84 -12.68 45.40 16.62
CA ARG A 84 -12.50 45.49 15.16
C ARG A 84 -11.17 44.94 14.68
N LEU A 85 -10.08 45.25 15.38
CA LEU A 85 -8.72 44.92 14.96
C LEU A 85 -8.28 43.51 15.40
N VAL A 86 -8.80 43.00 16.53
CA VAL A 86 -8.34 41.74 17.13
C VAL A 86 -9.44 40.69 17.17
N LEU A 87 -10.54 40.95 17.91
CA LEU A 87 -11.54 39.91 18.22
C LEU A 87 -12.30 39.42 16.98
N ARG A 88 -12.71 40.33 16.09
CA ARG A 88 -13.42 39.96 14.84
C ARG A 88 -12.54 39.11 13.91
N PRO A 89 -11.32 39.53 13.54
CA PRO A 89 -10.41 38.70 12.73
C PRO A 89 -10.12 37.33 13.35
N LEU A 90 -9.84 37.26 14.65
CA LEU A 90 -9.60 35.99 15.34
C LEU A 90 -10.82 35.06 15.29
N ARG A 91 -12.03 35.60 15.49
CA ARG A 91 -13.26 34.81 15.38
C ARG A 91 -13.46 34.26 13.97
N ASN A 92 -13.18 35.07 12.95
CA ASN A 92 -13.29 34.64 11.56
C ASN A 92 -12.25 33.54 11.22
N LEU A 93 -11.02 33.67 11.72
CA LEU A 93 -9.99 32.65 11.56
C LEU A 93 -10.37 31.34 12.28
N ASN A 94 -10.84 31.42 13.52
CA ASN A 94 -11.31 30.25 14.27
C ASN A 94 -12.47 29.52 13.55
N ASN A 95 -13.42 30.29 13.02
CA ASN A 95 -14.52 29.74 12.23
C ASN A 95 -14.01 29.05 10.95
N ALA A 96 -13.01 29.64 10.26
CA ALA A 96 -12.40 29.00 9.10
C ALA A 96 -11.72 27.68 9.47
N VAL A 97 -10.90 27.64 10.52
CA VAL A 97 -10.26 26.39 10.98
C VAL A 97 -11.31 25.33 11.35
N THR A 98 -12.35 25.71 12.08
CA THR A 98 -13.42 24.79 12.49
C THR A 98 -14.27 24.29 11.31
N PHE A 99 -14.43 25.11 10.27
CA PHE A 99 -15.06 24.68 9.03
C PHE A 99 -14.15 23.69 8.29
N SER A 100 -12.86 23.96 8.23
CA SER A 100 -11.87 23.12 7.54
C SER A 100 -11.66 21.76 8.19
N THR A 101 -11.81 21.62 9.51
CA THR A 101 -11.79 20.29 10.15
C THR A 101 -12.97 19.41 9.73
N ARG A 102 -14.07 20.01 9.26
CA ARG A 102 -15.24 19.27 8.74
C ARG A 102 -15.18 19.04 7.24
N THR A 103 -14.65 20.00 6.48
CA THR A 103 -14.65 19.96 5.01
C THR A 103 -13.33 19.51 4.40
N GLY A 104 -12.25 19.47 5.17
CA GLY A 104 -10.89 19.18 4.70
C GLY A 104 -10.20 20.36 4.02
N VAL A 105 -10.93 21.42 3.65
CA VAL A 105 -10.39 22.54 2.87
C VAL A 105 -10.28 23.79 3.75
N PHE A 106 -9.06 24.33 3.85
CA PHE A 106 -8.82 25.63 4.46
C PHE A 106 -8.90 26.75 3.45
N SER A 107 -9.56 27.83 3.85
CA SER A 107 -9.71 29.04 3.05
C SER A 107 -9.48 30.24 3.94
N ILE A 108 -8.52 31.07 3.54
CA ILE A 108 -8.14 32.26 4.29
C ILE A 108 -9.34 33.22 4.37
N PRO A 109 -9.79 33.62 5.57
CA PRO A 109 -10.87 34.59 5.72
C PRO A 109 -10.53 35.92 5.01
N LYS A 110 -11.52 36.50 4.32
CA LYS A 110 -11.37 37.81 3.70
C LYS A 110 -11.29 38.91 4.77
N GLY A 111 -10.51 39.96 4.49
CA GLY A 111 -10.44 41.15 5.34
C GLY A 111 -9.63 40.97 6.63
N LEU A 112 -8.71 40.00 6.67
CA LEU A 112 -7.74 39.90 7.76
C LEU A 112 -6.73 41.06 7.69
N PRO A 113 -6.36 41.67 8.82
CA PRO A 113 -5.36 42.73 8.82
C PRO A 113 -3.95 42.17 8.62
N ASN A 114 -3.08 42.92 7.93
CA ASN A 114 -1.73 42.49 7.51
C ASN A 114 -0.71 42.51 8.66
N HIS A 115 -0.88 41.61 9.62
CA HIS A 115 0.05 41.38 10.73
C HIS A 115 0.04 39.89 11.13
N GLU A 116 0.33 39.56 12.39
CA GLU A 116 0.45 38.19 12.91
C GLU A 116 -0.77 37.31 12.65
N ILE A 117 -1.99 37.88 12.62
CA ILE A 117 -3.21 37.10 12.33
C ILE A 117 -3.23 36.62 10.88
N HIS A 118 -2.79 37.45 9.92
CA HIS A 118 -2.67 37.04 8.52
C HIS A 118 -1.58 35.99 8.35
N PHE A 119 -0.43 36.16 9.01
CA PHE A 119 0.64 35.16 9.02
C PHE A 119 0.14 33.81 9.56
N LEU A 120 -0.65 33.82 10.63
CA LEU A 120 -1.25 32.61 11.20
C LEU A 120 -2.22 31.95 10.22
N ALA A 121 -3.05 32.72 9.52
CA ALA A 121 -3.95 32.20 8.50
C ALA A 121 -3.20 31.54 7.34
N VAL A 122 -2.13 32.16 6.84
CA VAL A 122 -1.26 31.55 5.80
C VAL A 122 -0.55 30.31 6.32
N THR A 123 -0.15 30.30 7.58
CA THR A 123 0.49 29.13 8.20
C THR A 123 -0.49 27.96 8.29
N PHE A 124 -1.73 28.20 8.71
CA PHE A 124 -2.78 27.18 8.69
C PHE A 124 -3.04 26.67 7.28
N ASP A 125 -3.12 27.54 6.27
CA ASP A 125 -3.28 27.12 4.88
C ASP A 125 -2.20 26.11 4.44
N ARG A 126 -0.93 26.36 4.78
CA ARG A 126 0.16 25.42 4.47
C ARG A 126 0.01 24.08 5.22
N VAL A 127 -0.36 24.13 6.50
CA VAL A 127 -0.54 22.90 7.30
C VAL A 127 -1.69 22.05 6.75
N PHE A 128 -2.82 22.67 6.42
CA PHE A 128 -3.96 21.93 5.83
C PHE A 128 -3.59 21.30 4.48
N LYS A 129 -2.89 22.04 3.61
CA LYS A 129 -2.37 21.49 2.35
C LYS A 129 -1.39 20.34 2.56
N GLN A 130 -0.54 20.42 3.59
CA GLN A 130 0.39 19.35 3.92
C GLN A 130 -0.33 18.10 4.46
N ILE A 131 -1.38 18.28 5.27
CA ILE A 131 -2.21 17.18 5.76
C ILE A 131 -2.91 16.48 4.59
N GLU A 132 -3.49 17.25 3.66
CA GLU A 132 -4.13 16.71 2.45
C GLU A 132 -3.13 15.91 1.60
N ALA A 133 -1.94 16.46 1.35
CA ALA A 133 -0.89 15.76 0.62
C ALA A 133 -0.41 14.48 1.33
N TYR A 134 -0.32 14.51 2.66
CA TYR A 134 0.05 13.34 3.46
C TYR A 134 -1.01 12.23 3.39
N ASP A 135 -2.30 12.59 3.44
CA ASP A 135 -3.40 11.61 3.34
C ASP A 135 -3.47 10.96 1.96
N GLN A 136 -3.27 11.76 0.89
CA GLN A 136 -3.13 11.27 -0.48
C GLN A 136 -1.94 10.31 -0.61
N LEU A 137 -0.76 10.72 -0.11
CA LEU A 137 0.44 9.88 -0.14
C LEU A 137 0.23 8.56 0.62
N LYS A 138 -0.42 8.62 1.79
CA LYS A 138 -0.73 7.43 2.58
C LYS A 138 -1.65 6.47 1.84
N THR A 139 -2.66 7.00 1.15
CA THR A 139 -3.58 6.21 0.33
C THR A 139 -2.86 5.57 -0.85
N GLU A 140 -2.04 6.33 -1.57
CA GLU A 140 -1.24 5.83 -2.69
C GLU A 140 -0.27 4.73 -2.24
N MET A 141 0.40 4.92 -1.09
CA MET A 141 1.29 3.92 -0.49
C MET A 141 0.54 2.62 -0.14
N SER A 142 -0.67 2.72 0.38
CA SER A 142 -1.51 1.54 0.66
C SER A 142 -1.88 0.80 -0.62
N GLN A 143 -2.27 1.53 -1.67
CA GLN A 143 -2.59 0.94 -2.97
C GLN A 143 -1.36 0.27 -3.60
N ARG A 144 -0.21 0.94 -3.60
CA ARG A 144 1.06 0.38 -4.11
C ARG A 144 1.44 -0.91 -3.42
N LYS A 145 1.30 -0.98 -2.09
CA LYS A 145 1.55 -2.22 -1.33
C LYS A 145 0.61 -3.36 -1.73
N GLN A 146 -0.67 -3.06 -1.98
CA GLN A 146 -1.62 -4.06 -2.42
C GLN A 146 -1.30 -4.58 -3.83
N VAL A 147 -0.96 -3.67 -4.76
CA VAL A 147 -0.52 -4.05 -6.11
C VAL A 147 0.73 -4.91 -6.07
N GLU A 148 1.72 -4.54 -5.24
CA GLU A 148 2.96 -5.32 -5.10
C GLU A 148 2.69 -6.72 -4.51
N ALA A 149 1.78 -6.84 -3.54
CA ALA A 149 1.39 -8.14 -2.99
C ALA A 149 0.73 -9.04 -4.06
N ILE A 150 -0.20 -8.48 -4.84
CA ILE A 150 -0.86 -9.21 -5.94
C ILE A 150 0.15 -9.62 -7.01
N LEU A 151 1.08 -8.72 -7.36
CA LEU A 151 2.13 -9.00 -8.33
C LEU A 151 3.03 -10.16 -7.87
N ARG A 152 3.50 -10.12 -6.62
CA ARG A 152 4.31 -11.20 -6.04
C ARG A 152 3.58 -12.54 -6.04
N GLU A 153 2.29 -12.53 -5.69
CA GLU A 153 1.47 -13.75 -5.73
C GLU A 153 1.31 -14.28 -7.17
N SER A 154 1.09 -13.38 -8.14
CA SER A 154 1.00 -13.73 -9.55
C SER A 154 2.30 -14.31 -10.09
N GLU A 155 3.43 -13.69 -9.78
CA GLU A 155 4.75 -14.18 -10.17
C GLU A 155 5.04 -15.56 -9.58
N ALA A 156 4.67 -15.80 -8.32
CA ALA A 156 4.82 -17.11 -7.68
C ALA A 156 3.95 -18.18 -8.37
N ARG A 157 2.70 -17.84 -8.74
CA ARG A 157 1.81 -18.75 -9.49
C ARG A 157 2.36 -19.06 -10.87
N GLU A 158 2.83 -18.05 -11.60
CA GLU A 158 3.40 -18.25 -12.94
C GLU A 158 4.69 -19.09 -12.89
N ARG A 159 5.57 -18.87 -11.90
CA ARG A 159 6.73 -19.73 -11.69
C ARG A 159 6.34 -21.18 -11.41
N LYS A 160 5.34 -21.40 -10.55
CA LYS A 160 4.85 -22.75 -10.26
C LYS A 160 4.27 -23.44 -11.50
N ARG A 161 3.43 -22.73 -12.27
CA ARG A 161 2.89 -23.24 -13.54
C ARG A 161 3.97 -23.56 -14.56
N SER A 162 4.98 -22.69 -14.68
CA SER A 162 6.12 -22.93 -15.57
C SER A 162 6.87 -24.20 -15.19
N GLN A 163 7.09 -24.43 -13.88
CA GLN A 163 7.74 -25.65 -13.39
C GLN A 163 6.90 -26.90 -13.68
N GLU A 164 5.60 -26.86 -13.38
CA GLU A 164 4.66 -27.95 -13.67
C GLU A 164 4.62 -28.28 -15.17
N LEU A 165 4.66 -27.25 -16.03
CA LEU A 165 4.69 -27.44 -17.48
C LEU A 165 6.00 -28.09 -17.94
N GLU A 166 7.14 -27.67 -17.39
CA GLU A 166 8.44 -28.25 -17.72
C GLU A 166 8.50 -29.73 -17.31
N ASP A 167 8.00 -30.07 -16.13
CA ASP A 167 7.95 -31.45 -15.64
C ASP A 167 7.02 -32.30 -16.50
N THR A 168 5.84 -31.78 -16.85
CA THR A 168 4.88 -32.46 -17.75
C THR A 168 5.49 -32.71 -19.13
N LEU A 169 6.23 -31.73 -19.69
CA LEU A 169 6.91 -31.89 -20.98
C LEU A 169 8.03 -32.94 -20.90
N ARG A 170 8.75 -33.00 -19.78
CA ARG A 170 9.78 -34.01 -19.55
C ARG A 170 9.17 -35.41 -19.50
N GLU A 171 8.07 -35.58 -18.77
CA GLU A 171 7.33 -36.84 -18.70
C GLU A 171 6.79 -37.26 -20.07
N LEU A 172 6.16 -36.33 -20.80
CA LEU A 172 5.65 -36.59 -22.15
C LEU A 172 6.75 -37.10 -23.08
N LYS A 173 7.93 -36.48 -23.04
CA LYS A 173 9.08 -36.89 -23.85
C LYS A 173 9.58 -38.29 -23.49
N LEU A 174 9.62 -38.62 -22.20
CA LEU A 174 10.01 -39.96 -21.73
C LEU A 174 9.01 -41.02 -22.21
N THR A 175 7.71 -40.76 -22.05
CA THR A 175 6.64 -41.64 -22.52
C THR A 175 6.69 -41.84 -24.02
N GLN A 176 6.93 -40.79 -24.80
CA GLN A 176 7.06 -40.89 -26.26
C GLN A 176 8.23 -41.80 -26.66
N VAL A 177 9.39 -41.70 -25.98
CA VAL A 177 10.53 -42.58 -26.23
C VAL A 177 10.18 -44.04 -25.92
N GLN A 178 9.50 -44.30 -24.82
CA GLN A 178 9.05 -45.64 -24.45
C GLN A 178 8.07 -46.22 -25.47
N LEU A 179 7.11 -45.42 -25.95
CA LEU A 179 6.15 -45.84 -26.98
C LEU A 179 6.85 -46.21 -28.29
N VAL A 180 7.79 -45.38 -28.77
CA VAL A 180 8.57 -45.67 -29.98
C VAL A 180 9.38 -46.96 -29.80
N GLN A 181 9.97 -47.19 -28.63
CA GLN A 181 10.72 -48.42 -28.37
C GLN A 181 9.82 -49.66 -28.32
N SER A 182 8.63 -49.53 -27.72
CA SER A 182 7.62 -50.59 -27.67
C SER A 182 7.12 -50.95 -29.07
N GLU A 183 6.83 -49.96 -29.90
CA GLU A 183 6.42 -50.15 -31.29
C GLU A 183 7.51 -50.85 -32.10
N LYS A 184 8.77 -50.41 -31.96
CA LYS A 184 9.92 -51.09 -32.60
C LYS A 184 10.06 -52.55 -32.19
N MET A 185 9.91 -52.86 -30.90
CA MET A 185 9.96 -54.24 -30.42
C MET A 185 8.79 -55.07 -30.95
N SER A 186 7.59 -54.50 -31.03
CA SER A 186 6.43 -55.16 -31.61
C SER A 186 6.61 -55.45 -33.09
N SER A 187 7.05 -54.46 -33.88
CA SER A 187 7.35 -54.65 -35.31
C SER A 187 8.46 -55.67 -35.53
N LEU A 188 9.51 -55.66 -34.70
CA LEU A 188 10.56 -56.67 -34.75
C LEU A 188 10.02 -58.07 -34.43
N GLY A 189 9.18 -58.20 -33.41
CA GLY A 189 8.53 -59.47 -33.06
C GLY A 189 7.64 -60.01 -34.20
N GLN A 190 6.85 -59.15 -34.83
CA GLN A 190 6.05 -59.51 -36.02
C GLN A 190 6.93 -59.92 -37.19
N LEU A 191 8.02 -59.20 -37.44
CA LEU A 191 8.96 -59.53 -38.52
C LEU A 191 9.63 -60.88 -38.27
N VAL A 192 10.11 -61.14 -37.05
CA VAL A 192 10.71 -62.42 -36.68
C VAL A 192 9.70 -63.57 -36.81
N ALA A 193 8.46 -63.37 -36.34
CA ALA A 193 7.40 -64.36 -36.50
C ALA A 193 7.06 -64.61 -37.98
N GLY A 194 7.02 -63.56 -38.80
CA GLY A 194 6.82 -63.66 -40.25
C GLY A 194 7.93 -64.45 -40.93
N VAL A 195 9.20 -64.12 -40.65
CA VAL A 195 10.37 -64.86 -41.18
C VAL A 195 10.34 -66.31 -40.73
N ALA A 196 10.04 -66.59 -39.46
CA ALA A 196 9.91 -67.96 -38.96
C ALA A 196 8.78 -68.72 -39.68
N HIS A 197 7.64 -68.07 -39.92
CA HIS A 197 6.53 -68.66 -40.66
C HIS A 197 6.90 -68.95 -42.12
N GLU A 198 7.58 -68.01 -42.79
CA GLU A 198 8.04 -68.18 -44.17
C GLU A 198 9.15 -69.23 -44.32
N ILE A 199 9.99 -69.45 -43.31
CA ILE A 199 10.99 -70.54 -43.28
C ILE A 199 10.32 -71.89 -42.99
N ASN A 200 9.37 -71.94 -42.06
CA ASN A 200 8.69 -73.19 -41.70
C ASN A 200 7.85 -73.73 -42.87
N ASN A 201 7.32 -72.86 -43.74
CA ASN A 201 6.52 -73.29 -44.89
C ASN A 201 7.25 -74.27 -45.84
N PRO A 202 8.43 -73.93 -46.43
CA PRO A 202 9.18 -74.87 -47.27
C PRO A 202 9.74 -76.05 -46.48
N VAL A 203 10.13 -75.88 -45.21
CA VAL A 203 10.62 -76.98 -44.37
C VAL A 203 9.53 -78.04 -44.17
N ASN A 204 8.31 -77.61 -43.79
CA ASN A 204 7.15 -78.51 -43.67
C ASN A 204 6.81 -79.19 -45.00
N PHE A 205 6.93 -78.48 -46.12
CA PHE A 205 6.72 -79.07 -47.44
C PHE A 205 7.76 -80.15 -47.75
N ILE A 206 9.04 -79.91 -47.46
CA ILE A 206 10.11 -80.90 -47.64
C ILE A 206 9.87 -82.11 -46.72
N HIS A 207 9.68 -81.87 -45.42
CA HIS A 207 9.44 -82.91 -44.41
C HIS A 207 8.26 -83.81 -44.79
N GLY A 208 7.11 -83.22 -45.15
CA GLY A 208 5.93 -83.98 -45.56
C GLY A 208 6.15 -84.85 -46.79
N ASN A 209 7.01 -84.44 -47.73
CA ASN A 209 7.33 -85.23 -48.91
C ASN A 209 8.42 -86.29 -48.66
N LEU A 210 9.30 -86.11 -47.67
CA LEU A 210 10.35 -87.08 -47.34
C LEU A 210 9.77 -88.44 -46.94
N HIS A 211 8.65 -88.46 -46.23
CA HIS A 211 7.97 -89.71 -45.86
C HIS A 211 7.61 -90.54 -47.10
N TYR A 212 6.96 -89.92 -48.09
CA TYR A 212 6.58 -90.59 -49.33
C TYR A 212 7.79 -90.98 -50.17
N ALA A 213 8.79 -90.10 -50.29
CA ALA A 213 10.01 -90.38 -51.04
C ALA A 213 10.80 -91.56 -50.43
N SER A 214 10.89 -91.63 -49.10
CA SER A 214 11.49 -92.73 -48.37
C SER A 214 10.74 -94.05 -48.60
N GLN A 215 9.40 -94.01 -48.57
CA GLN A 215 8.56 -95.17 -48.86
C GLN A 215 8.74 -95.66 -50.31
N TYR A 216 8.65 -94.76 -51.29
CA TYR A 216 8.84 -95.12 -52.71
C TYR A 216 10.22 -95.71 -52.96
N THR A 217 11.25 -95.14 -52.33
CA THR A 217 12.62 -95.65 -52.43
C THR A 217 12.73 -97.05 -51.83
N ARG A 218 12.11 -97.30 -50.67
CA ARG A 218 12.11 -98.62 -50.03
C ARG A 218 11.42 -99.67 -50.90
N ASP A 219 10.28 -99.34 -51.48
CA ASP A 219 9.54 -100.24 -52.37
C ASP A 219 10.34 -100.56 -53.64
N LEU A 220 11.01 -99.57 -54.23
CA LEU A 220 11.91 -99.76 -55.38
C LEU A 220 13.14 -100.61 -55.02
N LEU A 221 13.78 -100.35 -53.89
CA LEU A 221 14.93 -101.15 -53.43
C LEU A 221 14.53 -102.60 -53.15
N ALA A 222 13.36 -102.83 -52.54
CA ALA A 222 12.82 -104.17 -52.30
C ALA A 222 12.53 -104.90 -53.62
N LEU A 223 11.94 -104.22 -54.61
CA LEU A 223 11.72 -104.79 -55.93
C LEU A 223 13.03 -105.17 -56.62
N VAL A 224 14.05 -104.31 -56.56
CA VAL A 224 15.38 -104.58 -57.10
C VAL A 224 16.02 -105.78 -56.40
N GLU A 225 15.90 -105.87 -55.06
CA GLU A 225 16.39 -107.01 -54.29
C GLU A 225 15.69 -108.32 -54.70
N HIS A 226 14.38 -108.29 -54.95
CA HIS A 226 13.63 -109.43 -55.48
C HIS A 226 14.12 -109.86 -56.87
N TYR A 227 14.33 -108.91 -57.79
CA TYR A 227 14.90 -109.22 -59.11
C TYR A 227 16.32 -109.81 -59.01
N GLN A 228 17.15 -109.31 -58.09
CA GLN A 228 18.49 -109.86 -57.85
C GLN A 228 18.45 -111.30 -57.31
N LYS A 229 17.42 -111.66 -56.54
CA LYS A 229 17.20 -113.03 -56.03
C LYS A 229 16.71 -113.98 -57.12
N GLU A 230 15.77 -113.55 -57.95
CA GLU A 230 15.20 -114.40 -59.02
C GLU A 230 16.14 -114.55 -60.22
N TYR A 231 16.88 -113.49 -60.58
CA TYR A 231 17.80 -113.48 -61.72
C TYR A 231 19.26 -113.55 -61.26
N SER A 232 19.65 -114.72 -60.76
CA SER A 232 20.95 -114.99 -60.12
C SER A 232 22.17 -114.96 -61.05
N THR A 233 21.97 -114.87 -62.37
CA THR A 233 23.04 -114.67 -63.38
C THR A 233 22.68 -113.55 -64.35
N PRO A 234 22.84 -112.27 -63.95
CA PRO A 234 22.57 -111.13 -64.82
C PRO A 234 23.53 -111.09 -66.02
N SER A 235 23.08 -110.54 -67.15
CA SER A 235 23.92 -110.34 -68.34
C SER A 235 25.14 -109.45 -68.03
N ILE A 236 26.22 -109.58 -68.81
CA ILE A 236 27.45 -108.78 -68.64
C ILE A 236 27.13 -107.27 -68.65
N GLU A 237 26.19 -106.85 -69.50
CA GLU A 237 25.74 -105.47 -69.60
C GLU A 237 25.04 -104.99 -68.30
N LEU A 238 24.19 -105.84 -67.71
CA LEU A 238 23.50 -105.52 -66.46
C LEU A 238 24.46 -105.53 -65.26
N GLN A 239 25.42 -106.45 -65.21
CA GLN A 239 26.48 -106.47 -64.19
C GLN A 239 27.31 -105.19 -64.21
N LYS A 240 27.71 -104.76 -65.41
CA LYS A 240 28.42 -103.49 -65.58
C LYS A 240 27.56 -102.32 -65.08
N ARG A 241 26.28 -102.27 -65.44
CA ARG A 241 25.39 -101.20 -64.99
C ARG A 241 25.16 -101.17 -63.47
N ILE A 242 25.06 -102.34 -62.83
CA ILE A 242 24.95 -102.48 -61.36
C ILE A 242 26.22 -101.95 -60.66
N ALA A 243 27.40 -102.26 -61.22
CA ALA A 243 28.67 -101.76 -60.71
C ALA A 243 28.83 -100.24 -60.94
N ASP A 244 28.45 -99.74 -62.13
CA ASP A 244 28.56 -98.32 -62.50
C ASP A 244 27.72 -97.40 -61.58
N ILE A 245 26.56 -97.88 -61.11
CA ILE A 245 25.71 -97.13 -60.16
C ILE A 245 26.03 -97.43 -58.69
N GLU A 246 26.97 -98.32 -58.42
CA GLU A 246 27.32 -98.79 -57.07
C GLU A 246 26.09 -99.22 -56.25
N LEU A 247 25.25 -100.09 -56.82
CA LEU A 247 23.91 -100.39 -56.27
C LEU A 247 23.92 -100.77 -54.78
N LYS A 248 24.93 -101.51 -54.32
CA LYS A 248 25.08 -101.89 -52.90
C LYS A 248 25.26 -100.67 -51.99
N PHE A 249 26.05 -99.68 -52.43
CA PHE A 249 26.23 -98.44 -51.69
C PHE A 249 24.91 -97.66 -51.61
N LEU A 250 24.18 -97.54 -52.73
CA LEU A 250 22.87 -96.88 -52.76
C LEU A 250 21.85 -97.55 -51.83
N GLN A 251 21.82 -98.88 -51.77
CA GLN A 251 20.97 -99.66 -50.86
C GLN A 251 21.23 -99.35 -49.38
N GLU A 252 22.48 -99.08 -49.01
CA GLU A 252 22.88 -98.76 -47.64
C GLU A 252 22.74 -97.27 -47.30
N ASP A 253 22.97 -96.38 -48.26
CA ASP A 253 23.06 -94.93 -48.03
C ASP A 253 21.73 -94.19 -48.19
N LEU A 254 20.89 -94.56 -49.17
CA LEU A 254 19.61 -93.89 -49.40
C LEU A 254 18.71 -93.86 -48.15
N PRO A 255 18.55 -94.95 -47.38
CA PRO A 255 17.79 -94.90 -46.13
C PRO A 255 18.38 -93.92 -45.11
N LYS A 256 19.71 -93.87 -44.97
CA LYS A 256 20.41 -92.96 -44.04
C LYS A 256 20.25 -91.50 -44.48
N LEU A 257 20.28 -91.25 -45.78
CA LEU A 257 20.08 -89.93 -46.37
C LEU A 257 18.69 -89.40 -46.04
N PHE A 258 17.64 -90.22 -46.22
CA PHE A 258 16.27 -89.81 -45.84
C PHE A 258 16.16 -89.54 -44.33
N THR A 259 16.72 -90.40 -43.48
CA THR A 259 16.75 -90.16 -42.02
C THR A 259 17.48 -88.86 -41.66
N SER A 260 18.60 -88.56 -42.33
CA SER A 260 19.34 -87.32 -42.10
C SER A 260 18.55 -86.08 -42.53
N MET A 261 17.79 -86.16 -43.63
CA MET A 261 16.95 -85.07 -44.10
C MET A 261 15.72 -84.86 -43.20
N GLU A 262 15.16 -85.93 -42.64
CA GLU A 262 14.05 -85.89 -41.69
C GLU A 262 14.47 -85.16 -40.41
N VAL A 263 15.61 -85.57 -39.81
CA VAL A 263 16.20 -84.90 -38.64
C VAL A 263 16.56 -83.43 -38.91
N GLY A 264 16.93 -83.08 -40.16
CA GLY A 264 17.26 -81.70 -40.54
C GLY A 264 16.03 -80.82 -40.78
N ALA A 265 14.85 -81.40 -40.90
CA ALA A 265 13.59 -80.69 -41.13
C ALA A 265 12.66 -80.68 -39.91
N ASP A 266 12.98 -81.44 -38.86
CA ASP A 266 12.41 -81.37 -37.50
C ASP A 266 12.96 -80.17 -36.69
#